data_AF-A0A1V1W341-F1
#
_entry.id   AF-A0A1V1W341-F1
#
_cell.length_a   1.000
_cell.length_b   1.000
_cell.length_c   1.000
_cell.angle_alpha   90.00
_cell.angle_beta   90.00
_cell.angle_gamma   90.00
#
_symmetry.space_group_name_H-M   'P 1'
#
loop_
_entity.id
_entity.type
_entity.pdbx_description
1 polymer ?
#
loop_
_entity_poly.entity_id
_entity_poly.type
_entity_poly.pdbx_seq_one_letter_code
_entity_poly.pdbx_strand_id
1 'polypeptide(L)' 'MFTKKFWKRASERAVKSAAQAAVLALGGAASLDAMHADWETVGSFALGGAVLSYLTSVITSGTGPKDDPSVVE' A
#
# COMPACT_ATOMS: atom_id res chain seq x y z
N MET A 1 -5.94 15.82 -6.76
CA MET A 1 -5.66 14.50 -7.42
C MET A 1 -4.97 14.62 -8.77
N PHE A 2 -5.18 15.68 -9.56
CA PHE A 2 -4.61 15.81 -10.92
C PHE A 2 -3.16 16.28 -10.95
N THR A 3 -2.47 16.35 -9.80
CA THR A 3 -1.09 16.82 -9.71
C THR A 3 -0.12 15.66 -9.61
N LYS A 4 1.11 15.86 -10.13
CA LYS A 4 2.20 14.90 -9.99
C LYS A 4 2.54 14.60 -8.52
N LYS A 5 2.38 15.60 -7.63
CA LYS A 5 2.62 15.47 -6.19
C LYS A 5 1.68 14.44 -5.56
N PHE A 6 0.39 14.51 -5.88
CA PHE A 6 -0.62 13.58 -5.36
C PHE A 6 -0.26 12.14 -5.74
N TRP A 7 -0.05 11.88 -7.04
CA TRP A 7 0.23 10.53 -7.53
C TRP A 7 1.55 9.98 -6.98
N LYS A 8 2.60 10.80 -6.88
CA LYS A 8 3.86 10.38 -6.25
C LYS A 8 3.65 9.90 -4.81
N ARG A 9 2.95 10.69 -3.98
CA ARG A 9 2.66 10.33 -2.58
C ARG A 9 1.74 9.11 -2.48
N ALA A 10 0.73 9.01 -3.34
CA ALA A 10 -0.17 7.86 -3.37
C ALA A 10 0.58 6.57 -3.75
N SER A 11 1.51 6.65 -4.71
CA SER A 11 2.34 5.52 -5.11
C SER A 11 3.32 5.10 -4.00
N GLU A 12 3.99 6.04 -3.34
CA GLU A 12 4.86 5.76 -2.18
C GLU A 12 4.09 5.02 -1.08
N ARG A 13 2.86 5.47 -0.79
CA ARG A 13 1.96 4.81 0.15
C ARG A 13 1.53 3.42 -0.32
N ALA A 14 1.18 3.27 -1.59
CA ALA A 14 0.75 1.98 -2.15
C ALA A 14 1.87 0.93 -2.08
N VAL A 15 3.10 1.31 -2.43
CA VAL A 15 4.27 0.43 -2.32
C VAL A 15 4.53 0.03 -0.85
N LYS A 16 4.42 0.98 0.08
CA LYS A 16 4.57 0.68 1.51
C LYS A 16 3.48 -0.28 2.01
N SER A 17 2.23 -0.07 1.61
CA SER A 17 1.11 -0.96 1.94
C SER A 17 1.28 -2.35 1.32
N ALA A 18 1.81 -2.45 0.10
CA ALA A 18 2.13 -3.72 -0.54
C ALA A 18 3.17 -4.51 0.24
N ALA A 19 4.27 -3.86 0.65
CA ALA A 19 5.32 -4.48 1.44
C ALA A 19 4.81 -4.95 2.82
N GLN A 20 3.99 -4.12 3.48
CA GLN A 20 3.38 -4.49 4.77
C GLN A 20 2.45 -5.71 4.62
N ALA A 21 1.62 -5.74 3.58
CA ALA A 21 0.72 -6.86 3.31
C ALA A 21 1.49 -8.14 2.96
N ALA A 22 2.58 -8.03 2.19
CA ALA A 22 3.47 -9.14 1.87
C ALA A 22 4.09 -9.75 3.14
N VAL A 23 4.61 -8.92 4.05
CA VAL A 23 5.20 -9.37 5.32
C VAL A 23 4.16 -10.04 6.22
N LEU A 24 2.93 -9.54 6.23
CA LEU A 24 1.82 -10.18 6.96
C LEU A 24 1.49 -11.57 6.38
N ALA A 25 1.48 -11.70 5.06
CA ALA A 25 1.23 -12.98 4.38
C ALA A 25 2.31 -14.03 4.67
N LEU A 26 3.55 -13.60 4.91
CA LEU A 26 4.67 -14.47 5.29
C LEU A 26 4.62 -14.99 6.73
N GLY A 27 3.55 -14.72 7.49
CA GLY A 27 3.39 -15.19 8.87
C GLY A 27 3.92 -14.21 9.94
N GLY A 28 4.27 -12.98 9.56
CA GLY A 28 4.72 -11.94 10.49
C GLY A 28 6.12 -12.17 11.07
N ALA A 29 6.41 -11.53 12.21
CA ALA A 29 7.77 -11.40 12.75
C ALA A 29 8.37 -12.66 13.41
N ALA A 30 7.59 -13.73 13.61
CA ALA A 30 8.02 -14.89 14.40
C ALA A 30 8.85 -15.92 13.62
N SER A 31 8.65 -16.03 12.30
CA SER A 31 9.38 -17.00 11.46
C SER A 31 9.22 -16.65 9.98
N LEU A 32 10.15 -15.85 9.43
CA LEU A 32 10.21 -15.55 8.00
C LEU A 32 11.10 -16.57 7.31
N ASP A 33 10.49 -17.60 6.69
CA ASP A 33 11.17 -18.47 5.72
C ASP A 33 10.80 -18.02 4.31
N ALA A 34 11.67 -17.23 3.70
CA ALA A 34 11.46 -16.72 2.35
C ALA A 34 11.60 -17.81 1.27
N MET A 35 12.29 -18.91 1.54
CA MET A 35 12.51 -19.96 0.52
C MET A 35 11.28 -20.86 0.37
N HIS A 36 10.57 -21.12 1.46
CA HIS A 36 9.37 -21.96 1.48
C HIS A 36 8.06 -21.15 1.45
N ALA A 37 8.15 -19.84 1.24
CA ALA A 37 6.98 -18.98 1.15
C ALA A 37 6.11 -19.33 -0.07
N ASP A 38 4.80 -19.32 0.12
CA ASP A 38 3.85 -19.32 -0.99
C ASP A 38 3.82 -17.94 -1.64
N TRP A 39 4.63 -17.79 -2.70
CA TRP A 39 4.78 -16.53 -3.43
C TRP A 39 3.52 -16.09 -4.17
N GLU A 40 2.60 -17.01 -4.49
CA GLU A 40 1.30 -16.67 -5.08
C GLU A 40 0.44 -15.95 -4.03
N THR A 41 0.35 -16.53 -2.84
CA THR A 41 -0.33 -15.89 -1.70
C THR A 41 0.31 -14.55 -1.36
N VAL A 42 1.65 -14.48 -1.24
CA VAL A 42 2.35 -13.22 -0.94
C VAL A 42 2.09 -12.15 -2.00
N GLY A 43 2.16 -12.52 -3.28
CA GLY A 43 1.87 -11.62 -4.40
C GLY A 43 0.44 -11.09 -4.38
N SER A 44 -0.54 -11.96 -4.09
CA SER A 44 -1.96 -11.59 -4.01
C SER A 44 -2.22 -10.58 -2.88
N PHE A 45 -1.62 -10.78 -1.70
CA PHE A 45 -1.74 -9.88 -0.56
C PHE A 45 -1.05 -8.54 -0.83
N ALA A 46 0.16 -8.57 -1.41
CA ALA A 46 0.88 -7.36 -1.78
C ALA A 46 0.08 -6.50 -2.78
N LEU A 47 -0.51 -7.14 -3.80
CA LEU A 47 -1.37 -6.46 -4.78
C LEU A 47 -2.62 -5.90 -4.12
N GLY A 48 -3.28 -6.67 -3.25
CA GLY A 48 -4.44 -6.23 -2.48
C GLY A 48 -4.13 -4.99 -1.62
N GLY A 49 -2.99 -4.99 -0.91
CA GLY A 49 -2.54 -3.85 -0.11
C GLY A 49 -2.25 -2.60 -0.95
N ALA A 50 -1.63 -2.76 -2.12
CA ALA A 50 -1.37 -1.66 -3.05
C ALA A 50 -2.67 -1.04 -3.57
N VAL A 51 -3.59 -1.89 -4.06
CA VAL A 51 -4.89 -1.47 -4.63
C VAL A 51 -5.73 -0.77 -3.57
N LEU A 52 -5.82 -1.34 -2.37
CA LEU A 52 -6.54 -0.75 -1.25
C LEU A 52 -5.99 0.64 -0.90
N SER A 53 -4.67 0.80 -0.89
CA SER A 53 -4.01 2.08 -0.61
C SER A 53 -4.32 3.14 -1.66
N TYR A 54 -4.36 2.76 -2.94
CA TYR A 54 -4.79 3.67 -4.01
C TYR A 54 -6.27 4.05 -3.91
N LEU A 55 -7.16 3.07 -3.74
CA LEU A 55 -8.60 3.34 -3.61
C LEU A 55 -8.87 4.28 -2.44
N THR A 56 -8.22 4.03 -1.30
CA THR A 56 -8.36 4.91 -0.12
C THR A 56 -7.83 6.31 -0.43
N SER A 57 -6.66 6.43 -1.06
CA SER A 57 -6.08 7.72 -1.45
C SER A 57 -6.96 8.53 -2.40
N VAL A 58 -7.69 7.86 -3.30
CA VAL A 58 -8.63 8.49 -4.23
C VAL A 58 -9.91 8.92 -3.50
N ILE A 59 -10.50 8.04 -2.69
CA ILE A 59 -11.73 8.32 -1.93
C ILE A 59 -11.52 9.49 -0.96
N THR A 60 -10.34 9.57 -0.32
CA THR A 60 -10.03 10.66 0.61
C THR A 60 -9.43 11.89 -0.07
N SER A 61 -9.34 11.90 -1.41
CA SER A 61 -8.82 13.08 -2.10
C SER A 61 -9.80 14.25 -1.94
N GLY A 62 -9.31 15.36 -1.40
CA GLY A 62 -10.12 16.56 -1.13
C GLY A 62 -10.69 16.68 0.29
N THR A 63 -10.54 15.66 1.14
CA THR A 63 -10.89 15.78 2.58
C THR A 63 -9.71 16.25 3.45
N GLY A 64 -8.51 16.35 2.86
CA GLY A 64 -7.26 16.78 3.52
C GLY A 64 -6.59 17.99 2.83
N PRO A 65 -5.29 18.21 3.07
CA PRO A 65 -4.52 19.29 2.43
C PRO A 65 -4.64 19.25 0.89
N LYS A 66 -4.61 20.43 0.25
CA LYS A 66 -4.75 20.55 -1.21
C LYS A 66 -3.74 19.64 -1.92
N ASP A 67 -4.27 18.79 -2.80
CA ASP A 67 -3.51 17.85 -3.62
C ASP A 67 -2.69 16.81 -2.84
N ASP A 68 -3.16 16.44 -1.64
CA ASP A 68 -2.61 15.34 -0.87
C ASP A 68 -3.51 14.10 -0.89
N PRO A 69 -2.94 12.88 -1.02
CA PRO A 69 -3.69 11.64 -0.84
C PRO A 69 -4.02 11.31 0.64
N SER A 70 -3.36 11.98 1.60
CA SER A 70 -3.60 11.82 3.03
C SER A 70 -4.59 12.87 3.54
N VAL A 71 -5.39 12.47 4.53
CA VAL A 71 -6.30 13.39 5.25
C VAL A 71 -5.55 14.22 6.28
N VAL A 72 -4.41 13.72 6.74
CA VAL A 72 -3.54 14.35 7.75
C VAL A 72 -2.19 14.70 7.15
N GLU A 73 -1.56 15.77 7.64
CA GLU A 73 -0.23 16.23 7.20
C GLU A 73 0.90 15.27 7.60
#